data_AF-A0A947EVJ5-F1
#
_entry.id   AF-A0A947EVJ5-F1
#
_cell.length_a   1.000
_cell.length_b   1.000
_cell.length_c   1.000
_cell.angle_alpha   90.00
_cell.angle_beta   90.00
_cell.angle_gamma   90.00
#
_symmetry.space_group_name_H-M   'P 1'
#
loop_
_entity.id
_entity.type
_entity.pdbx_description
1 polymer ?
#
loop_
_entity_poly.entity_id
_entity_poly.type
_entity_poly.pdbx_seq_one_letter_code
_entity_poly.pdbx_strand_id
1 'polypeptide(L)' 'DSVTVISQDFHNKRAIYLAGKKGLTAIGYNAEDVPGNPGLKVHVREYLARVKVFVDLLLNTQPRYYGNRIEIR' A
#
# COMPACT_ATOMS: atom_id res chain seq x y z
N ASP A 1 8.44 -21.91 15.71
CA ASP A 1 7.16 -21.26 15.38
C ASP A 1 6.79 -21.41 13.92
N SER A 2 5.49 -21.55 13.65
CA SER A 2 4.91 -21.70 12.31
C SER A 2 3.97 -20.54 12.01
N VAL A 3 4.00 -20.02 10.78
CA VAL A 3 3.20 -18.88 10.33
C VAL A 3 2.51 -19.17 9.00
N THR A 4 1.25 -18.75 8.88
CA THR A 4 0.50 -18.77 7.61
C THR A 4 0.35 -17.34 7.11
N VAL A 5 0.67 -17.11 5.83
CA VAL A 5 0.56 -15.79 5.19
C VAL A 5 -0.42 -15.86 4.02
N ILE A 6 -1.39 -14.94 3.99
CA ILE A 6 -2.38 -14.84 2.92
C ILE A 6 -2.29 -13.43 2.31
N SER A 7 -1.81 -13.32 1.08
CA SER A 7 -1.53 -12.05 0.39
C SER A 7 -1.38 -12.28 -1.13
N GLN A 8 -1.10 -11.24 -1.92
CA GLN A 8 -0.78 -11.42 -3.34
C GLN A 8 0.49 -12.29 -3.52
N ASP A 9 0.58 -12.97 -4.67
CA ASP A 9 1.66 -13.93 -4.98
C ASP A 9 3.07 -13.39 -4.71
N PHE A 10 3.34 -12.15 -5.12
CA PHE A 10 4.65 -11.53 -4.93
C PHE A 10 4.96 -11.20 -3.45
N HIS A 11 3.95 -10.89 -2.65
CA HIS A 11 4.11 -10.66 -1.21
C HIS A 11 4.32 -11.97 -0.45
N ASN A 12 3.59 -13.03 -0.81
CA ASN A 12 3.76 -14.36 -0.21
C ASN A 12 5.16 -14.93 -0.45
N LYS A 13 5.68 -14.83 -1.68
CA LYS A 13 7.06 -15.26 -2.01
C LYS A 13 8.09 -14.58 -1.10
N ARG A 14 7.96 -13.26 -0.92
CA ARG A 14 8.84 -12.48 -0.04
C ARG A 14 8.70 -12.90 1.42
N ALA A 15 7.47 -13.13 1.90
CA ALA A 15 7.20 -13.50 3.28
C ALA A 15 7.76 -14.87 3.64
N ILE A 16 7.59 -15.87 2.77
CA ILE A 16 8.15 -17.22 2.93
C ILE A 16 9.68 -17.17 2.99
N TYR A 17 10.31 -16.41 2.09
CA TYR A 17 11.77 -16.25 2.08
C TYR A 17 12.30 -15.66 3.40
N LEU A 18 11.67 -14.59 3.88
CA LEU A 18 12.04 -13.95 5.14
C LEU A 18 11.82 -14.86 6.35
N ALA A 19 10.72 -15.62 6.37
CA ALA A 19 10.45 -16.60 7.41
C ALA A 19 11.54 -17.67 7.46
N GLY A 20 11.93 -18.23 6.31
CA GLY A 20 13.03 -19.20 6.22
C GLY A 20 14.35 -18.63 6.74
N LYS A 21 14.69 -17.38 6.41
CA LYS A 21 15.89 -16.70 6.93
C LYS A 21 15.85 -16.44 8.44
N LYS A 22 14.66 -16.41 9.04
CA LYS A 22 14.46 -16.23 10.48
C LYS A 22 14.23 -17.54 11.24
N GLY A 23 14.38 -18.70 10.58
CA GLY A 23 14.15 -20.02 11.19
C GLY A 23 12.67 -20.31 11.47
N LEU A 24 11.75 -19.59 10.82
CA LEU A 24 10.32 -19.81 10.92
C LEU A 24 9.85 -20.73 9.80
N THR A 25 8.94 -21.65 10.13
CA THR A 25 8.24 -22.44 9.12
C THR A 25 7.06 -21.63 8.60
N ALA A 26 7.01 -21.34 7.30
CA ALA A 26 5.93 -20.55 6.71
C ALA A 26 5.24 -21.24 5.54
N ILE A 27 3.92 -21.12 5.49
CA ILE A 27 3.07 -21.50 4.37
C ILE A 27 2.35 -20.27 3.81
N GLY A 28 2.25 -20.15 2.48
CA GLY A 28 1.63 -19.01 1.81
C GLY A 28 0.45 -19.42 0.96
N TYR A 29 -0.65 -18.67 1.04
CA TYR A 29 -1.82 -18.80 0.16
C TYR A 29 -2.02 -17.52 -0.64
N ASN A 30 -2.04 -17.64 -1.97
CA ASN A 30 -2.27 -16.50 -2.84
C ASN A 30 -3.72 -16.04 -2.67
N ALA A 31 -3.88 -14.80 -2.22
CA ALA A 31 -5.17 -14.13 -2.27
C ALA A 31 -5.57 -13.96 -3.73
N GLU A 32 -6.85 -14.14 -4.03
CA GLU A 32 -7.39 -13.74 -5.32
C GLU A 32 -7.13 -12.24 -5.51
N ASP A 33 -6.67 -11.89 -6.70
CA ASP A 33 -6.59 -10.49 -7.09
C ASP A 33 -7.97 -9.88 -6.94
N VAL A 34 -8.03 -8.70 -6.30
CA VAL A 34 -9.30 -7.99 -6.17
C VAL A 34 -9.85 -7.76 -7.58
N PRO A 35 -11.03 -8.29 -7.94
CA PRO A 35 -11.60 -8.07 -9.26
C PRO A 35 -11.89 -6.58 -9.40
N GLY A 36 -11.08 -5.95 -10.22
CA GLY A 36 -10.92 -4.51 -10.21
C GLY A 36 -9.48 -4.19 -10.48
N ASN A 37 -9.08 -4.31 -11.75
CA ASN A 37 -8.04 -3.42 -12.25
C ASN A 37 -8.39 -2.03 -11.69
N PRO A 38 -7.53 -1.33 -10.94
CA PRO A 38 -7.72 0.08 -10.69
C PRO A 38 -7.79 0.67 -12.10
N GLY A 39 -9.01 0.82 -12.62
CA GLY A 39 -9.22 0.99 -14.05
C GLY A 39 -8.41 2.18 -14.51
N LEU A 40 -8.15 2.33 -15.80
CA LEU A 40 -7.35 3.42 -16.35
C LEU A 40 -7.60 4.79 -15.66
N LYS A 41 -8.84 5.06 -15.24
CA LYS A 41 -9.26 6.18 -14.38
C LYS A 41 -8.46 6.35 -13.07
N VAL A 42 -8.23 5.30 -12.29
CA VAL A 42 -7.46 5.33 -11.03
C VAL A 42 -5.99 5.66 -11.30
N HIS A 43 -5.37 5.01 -12.29
CA HIS A 43 -3.99 5.30 -12.67
C HIS A 43 -3.81 6.72 -13.19
N VAL A 44 -4.72 7.19 -14.05
CA VAL A 44 -4.72 8.58 -14.54
C VAL A 44 -4.90 9.55 -13.37
N ARG A 45 -5.84 9.28 -12.44
CA ARG A 45 -6.04 10.11 -11.24
C ARG A 45 -4.77 10.21 -10.40
N GLU A 46 -4.12 9.09 -10.12
CA GLU A 46 -2.89 9.07 -9.31
C GLU A 46 -1.73 9.78 -10.00
N TYR A 47 -1.61 9.62 -11.32
CA TYR A 47 -0.60 10.33 -12.10
C TYR A 47 -0.81 11.85 -12.04
N LEU A 48 -2.04 12.31 -12.26
CA LEU A 48 -2.38 13.74 -12.16
C LEU A 48 -2.24 14.28 -10.73
N ALA A 49 -2.57 13.49 -9.70
CA ALA A 49 -2.41 13.88 -8.31
C ALA A 49 -0.94 14.15 -7.94
N ARG A 50 0.00 13.38 -8.48
CA ARG A 50 1.45 13.61 -8.28
C ARG A 50 1.91 14.94 -8.86
N VAL A 51 1.36 15.34 -10.01
CA VAL A 51 1.66 16.65 -10.62
C VAL A 51 0.98 17.78 -9.85
N LYS A 52 -0.27 17.57 -9.41
CA LYS A 52 -1.07 18.55 -8.66
C LYS A 52 -0.37 19.01 -7.37
N VAL A 53 0.36 18.12 -6.68
CA VAL A 53 1.10 18.48 -5.45
C VAL A 53 2.07 19.64 -5.66
N PHE A 54 2.74 19.72 -6.82
CA PHE A 54 3.67 20.83 -7.10
C PHE A 54 2.93 22.16 -7.30
N VAL A 55 1.75 22.11 -7.92
CA VAL A 55 0.87 23.29 -8.07
C VAL A 55 0.34 23.72 -6.71
N ASP A 56 -0.13 22.77 -5.89
CA ASP A 56 -0.61 23.04 -4.54
C ASP A 56 0.50 23.68 -3.66
N LEU A 57 1.77 23.24 -3.80
CA LEU A 57 2.92 23.81 -3.11
C LEU A 57 3.24 25.24 -3.57
N LEU A 58 3.25 25.50 -4.88
CA LEU A 58 3.48 26.84 -5.43
C LEU A 58 2.40 27.85 -5.00
N LEU A 59 1.15 27.40 -4.93
CA LEU A 59 0.00 28.22 -4.53
C LEU A 59 -0.22 28.25 -3.02
N ASN A 60 0.65 27.61 -2.22
CA ASN A 60 0.52 27.44 -0.78
C ASN A 60 -0.89 26.98 -0.35
N THR A 61 -1.47 26.07 -1.15
CA THR A 61 -2.86 25.63 -1.03
C THR A 61 -3.02 24.91 0.30
N GLN A 62 -3.81 25.52 1.20
CA GLN A 62 -4.10 24.95 2.50
C GLN A 62 -5.08 23.77 2.39
N PRO A 63 -4.89 22.68 3.17
CA PRO A 63 -5.82 21.57 3.17
C PRO A 63 -7.20 22.06 3.63
N ARG A 64 -8.24 21.79 2.82
CA ARG A 64 -9.62 22.21 3.12
C ARG A 64 -10.18 21.58 4.40
N TYR A 65 -9.66 20.41 4.77
CA TYR A 65 -10.03 19.67 5.97
C TYR A 65 -8.76 19.40 6.79
N TYR A 66 -8.48 20.25 7.77
CA TYR A 66 -7.59 19.88 8.85
C TYR A 66 -8.39 18.92 9.72
N GLY A 67 -8.12 17.61 9.62
CA GLY A 67 -8.72 16.65 10.54
C GLY A 67 -8.45 17.04 12.00
N ASN A 68 -9.15 16.41 12.94
CA ASN A 68 -8.91 16.65 14.36
C ASN A 68 -7.43 16.46 14.70
N ARG A 69 -6.87 17.37 15.51
CA ARG A 69 -5.48 17.31 15.96
C ARG A 69 -5.26 16.00 16.73
N ILE A 70 -4.39 15.13 16.21
CA ILE A 70 -3.96 13.91 16.89
C ILE A 70 -2.78 14.30 17.80
N GLU A 71 -2.92 14.11 19.11
CA GLU A 71 -1.80 14.20 20.05
C GLU A 71 -0.90 12.98 19.85
N ILE A 72 0.34 13.20 19.40
CA ILE A 72 1.37 12.17 19.40
C ILE A 72 2.02 12.22 20.79
N ARG A 73 1.85 11.16 21.59
CA ARG A 73 2.57 10.95 22.86
C ARG A 73 3.85 10.17 22.62
#